data_AF-A0A524A456-F1
#
_entry.id   AF-A0A524A456-F1
#
_cell.length_a   1.000
_cell.length_b   1.000
_cell.length_c   1.000
_cell.angle_alpha   90.00
_cell.angle_beta   90.00
_cell.angle_gamma   90.00
#
_symmetry.space_group_name_H-M   'P 1'
#
loop_
_entity.id
_entity.type
_entity.pdbx_description
1 polymer ?
#
loop_
_entity_poly.entity_id
_entity_poly.type
_entity_poly.pdbx_seq_one_letter_code
_entity_poly.pdbx_strand_id
1 'polypeptide(L)'
;MVQETDLFEHVPLSERNQATLTVDTSARSPHPVNPFLYGKFCEHLGLNIHKGMEAQILLNPTFSSWAFAGQVDRQSNLNRVDGGFVVESDEIKIAQRIQMYARRLAIPHPRQLLDAYAGGAAFGWIRVGEPGDVLASPDVGAHRGRAQRIEVIEASPSSPKGIAQWTYLPLHRTRGYEFRLVGRAATPVQIDLTL
;
A
#
# COMPACT_ATOMS: atom_id res chain seq x y z
N MET A 1 -10.74 38.89 -35.72
CA MET A 1 -9.43 38.85 -35.04
C MET A 1 -9.54 39.74 -33.82
N VAL A 2 -9.57 39.17 -32.63
CA VAL A 2 -9.49 39.96 -31.39
C VAL A 2 -8.02 40.32 -31.23
N GLN A 3 -7.71 41.61 -31.14
CA GLN A 3 -6.36 42.10 -30.86
C GLN A 3 -5.93 41.52 -29.50
N GLU A 4 -4.86 40.73 -29.46
CA GLU A 4 -4.23 40.33 -28.20
C GLU A 4 -3.83 41.62 -27.47
N THR A 5 -4.57 41.94 -26.41
CA THR A 5 -4.19 43.03 -25.52
C THR A 5 -2.99 42.53 -24.74
N ASP A 6 -1.90 43.28 -24.70
CA ASP A 6 -0.74 42.92 -23.92
C ASP A 6 -1.09 43.03 -22.43
N LEU A 7 -1.38 41.89 -21.80
CA LEU A 7 -1.83 41.82 -20.40
C LEU A 7 -0.66 41.78 -19.42
N PHE A 8 0.58 41.86 -19.92
CA PHE A 8 1.78 41.75 -19.11
C PHE A 8 2.88 42.69 -19.59
N GLU A 9 3.18 43.71 -18.79
CA GLU A 9 4.34 44.59 -18.98
C GLU A 9 5.41 44.27 -17.93
N HIS A 10 6.67 44.14 -18.37
CA HIS A 10 7.80 43.95 -17.48
C HIS A 10 8.84 45.06 -17.66
N VAL A 11 9.13 45.77 -16.58
CA VAL A 11 10.19 46.78 -16.51
C VAL A 11 11.28 46.28 -15.55
N PRO A 12 12.51 46.02 -16.04
CA PRO A 12 13.59 45.54 -15.18
C PRO A 12 14.01 46.61 -14.16
N LEU A 13 14.22 46.20 -12.91
CA LEU A 13 14.73 47.07 -11.85
C LEU A 13 16.22 46.76 -11.60
N SER A 14 17.00 47.81 -11.34
CA SER A 14 18.45 47.71 -11.05
C SER A 14 18.75 47.40 -9.58
N GLU A 15 17.81 47.65 -8.68
CA GLU A 15 17.95 47.39 -7.25
C GLU A 15 17.70 45.91 -6.92
N ARG A 16 18.66 45.29 -6.22
CA ARG A 16 18.53 43.90 -5.77
C ARG A 16 17.56 43.85 -4.58
N ASN A 17 16.66 42.86 -4.59
CA ASN A 17 15.67 42.55 -3.54
C ASN A 17 14.40 43.42 -3.51
N GLN A 18 14.08 44.14 -4.58
CA GLN A 18 12.79 44.83 -4.70
C GLN A 18 12.05 44.41 -5.96
N ALA A 19 10.74 44.19 -5.84
CA ALA A 19 9.83 43.96 -6.96
C ALA A 19 8.49 44.68 -6.68
N THR A 20 7.91 45.30 -7.70
CA THR A 20 6.59 45.95 -7.64
C THR A 20 5.66 45.29 -8.65
N LEU A 21 4.41 45.02 -8.26
CA LEU A 21 3.35 44.49 -9.12
C LEU A 21 2.17 45.44 -9.08
N THR A 22 1.75 45.95 -10.24
CA THR A 22 0.52 46.71 -10.41
C THR A 22 -0.50 45.85 -11.14
N VAL A 23 -1.72 45.77 -10.61
CA VAL A 23 -2.81 44.96 -11.20
C VAL A 23 -3.94 45.89 -11.63
N ASP A 24 -4.22 45.95 -12.93
CA ASP A 24 -5.40 46.65 -13.45
C ASP A 24 -6.65 45.76 -13.31
N THR A 25 -7.55 46.15 -12.42
CA THR A 25 -8.80 45.41 -12.16
C THR A 25 -9.92 45.72 -13.14
N SER A 26 -9.73 46.65 -14.08
CA SER A 26 -10.66 46.96 -15.16
C SER A 26 -10.40 46.13 -16.41
N ALA A 27 -9.14 45.71 -16.62
CA ALA A 27 -8.75 44.78 -17.67
C ALA A 27 -9.24 43.35 -17.35
N ARG A 28 -9.74 42.65 -18.37
CA ARG A 28 -10.19 41.25 -18.27
C ARG A 28 -9.57 40.44 -19.40
N SER A 29 -8.98 39.29 -19.06
CA SER A 29 -8.56 38.32 -20.05
C SER A 29 -9.77 37.72 -20.76
N PRO A 30 -9.73 37.53 -22.10
CA PRO A 30 -10.77 36.77 -22.82
C PRO A 30 -10.71 35.27 -22.51
N HIS A 31 -9.64 34.81 -21.82
CA HIS A 31 -9.45 33.41 -21.44
C HIS A 31 -9.89 33.20 -19.97
N PRO A 32 -11.04 32.54 -19.72
CA PRO A 32 -11.41 32.18 -18.36
C PRO A 32 -10.42 31.18 -17.78
N VAL A 33 -10.21 31.24 -16.46
CA VAL A 33 -9.41 30.23 -15.76
C VAL A 33 -10.10 28.88 -15.89
N ASN A 34 -9.42 27.90 -16.50
CA ASN A 34 -9.96 26.56 -16.67
C ASN A 34 -10.14 25.89 -15.30
N PRO A 35 -11.35 25.45 -14.90
CA PRO A 35 -11.57 24.80 -13.61
C PRO A 35 -10.79 23.49 -13.44
N PHE A 36 -10.38 22.85 -14.55
CA PHE A 36 -9.56 21.63 -14.53
C PHE A 36 -8.07 21.89 -14.26
N LEU A 37 -7.62 23.15 -14.18
CA LEU A 37 -6.23 23.50 -13.84
C LEU A 37 -5.82 22.94 -12.47
N TYR A 38 -6.78 22.74 -11.58
CA TYR A 38 -6.56 22.22 -10.22
C TYR A 38 -6.92 20.74 -10.07
N GLY A 39 -7.03 20.00 -11.18
CA GLY A 39 -7.23 18.57 -11.17
C GLY A 39 -6.15 17.86 -10.33
N LYS A 40 -6.53 16.77 -9.67
CA LYS A 40 -5.60 15.91 -8.92
C LYS A 40 -5.30 14.65 -9.71
N PHE A 41 -4.05 14.25 -9.70
CA PHE A 41 -3.62 12.96 -10.23
C PHE A 41 -3.58 11.93 -9.10
N CYS A 42 -4.02 10.72 -9.40
CA CYS A 42 -4.03 9.61 -8.47
C CYS A 42 -3.67 8.32 -9.19
N GLU A 43 -2.67 7.63 -8.66
CA GLU A 43 -2.22 6.32 -9.14
C GLU A 43 -2.05 5.37 -7.95
N HIS A 44 -2.04 4.06 -8.24
CA HIS A 44 -1.62 2.99 -7.32
C HIS A 44 -0.11 3.06 -7.03
N LEU A 45 0.33 4.18 -6.48
CA LEU A 45 1.72 4.43 -6.14
C LEU A 45 1.87 4.66 -4.63
N GLY A 46 2.81 3.95 -4.01
CA GLY A 46 3.04 4.03 -2.57
C GLY A 46 1.80 3.63 -1.76
N LEU A 47 1.37 4.50 -0.85
CA LEU A 47 0.19 4.31 0.00
C LEU A 47 -0.99 5.21 -0.41
N ASN A 48 -1.00 5.67 -1.66
CA ASN A 48 -2.01 6.62 -2.13
C ASN A 48 -3.42 6.00 -2.19
N ILE A 49 -3.52 4.80 -2.79
CA ILE A 49 -4.77 4.02 -2.81
C ILE A 49 -4.86 3.14 -1.56
N HIS A 50 -4.02 2.10 -1.47
CA HIS A 50 -4.02 1.16 -0.36
C HIS A 50 -3.47 1.82 0.91
N LYS A 51 -4.20 1.70 2.03
CA LYS A 51 -3.94 2.44 3.28
C LYS A 51 -4.06 3.97 3.18
N GLY A 52 -4.64 4.47 2.09
CA GLY A 52 -4.85 5.89 1.83
C GLY A 52 -6.33 6.19 1.56
N MET A 53 -6.71 6.18 0.28
CA MET A 53 -8.09 6.45 -0.16
C MET A 53 -9.01 5.24 0.00
N GLU A 54 -8.49 4.02 -0.15
CA GLU A 54 -9.27 2.80 0.03
C GLU A 54 -9.58 2.56 1.51
N ALA A 55 -10.82 2.16 1.83
CA ALA A 55 -11.27 1.90 3.20
C ALA A 55 -10.75 0.57 3.78
N GLN A 56 -10.19 -0.31 2.95
CA GLN A 56 -9.56 -1.56 3.39
C GLN A 56 -8.32 -1.26 4.24
N ILE A 57 -8.29 -1.82 5.46
CA ILE A 57 -7.20 -1.60 6.43
C ILE A 57 -6.19 -2.74 6.47
N LEU A 58 -6.54 -3.91 5.93
CA LEU A 58 -5.66 -5.06 5.87
C LEU A 58 -4.81 -5.03 4.59
N LEU A 59 -3.52 -5.30 4.74
CA LEU A 59 -2.59 -5.59 3.66
C LEU A 59 -2.83 -7.00 3.14
N ASN A 60 -2.91 -7.14 1.83
CA ASN A 60 -3.10 -8.44 1.17
C ASN A 60 -4.27 -9.27 1.76
N PRO A 61 -5.48 -8.70 1.84
CA PRO A 61 -6.64 -9.33 2.51
C PRO A 61 -7.15 -10.58 1.78
N THR A 62 -6.76 -10.77 0.52
CA THR A 62 -7.18 -11.89 -0.33
C THR A 62 -6.13 -12.99 -0.43
N PHE A 63 -5.02 -12.89 0.32
CA PHE A 63 -3.88 -13.82 0.22
C PHE A 63 -3.32 -13.95 -1.21
N SER A 64 -3.36 -12.85 -1.97
CA SER A 64 -2.86 -12.79 -3.33
C SER A 64 -1.34 -12.95 -3.38
N SER A 65 -0.83 -13.22 -4.59
CA SER A 65 0.61 -13.25 -4.84
C SER A 65 1.23 -11.90 -4.52
N TRP A 66 2.31 -11.94 -3.75
CA TRP A 66 3.10 -10.76 -3.44
C TRP A 66 4.42 -10.81 -4.20
N ALA A 67 4.75 -9.74 -4.90
CA ALA A 67 6.02 -9.60 -5.59
C ALA A 67 6.81 -8.47 -4.93
N PHE A 68 8.02 -8.79 -4.45
CA PHE A 68 8.96 -7.76 -4.05
C PHE A 68 9.60 -7.20 -5.31
N ALA A 69 9.61 -5.88 -5.47
CA ALA A 69 10.39 -5.28 -6.54
C ALA A 69 11.87 -5.65 -6.35
N GLY A 70 12.57 -5.99 -7.43
CA GLY A 70 14.02 -6.13 -7.47
C GLY A 70 14.67 -4.78 -7.31
N GLN A 71 15.91 -4.76 -6.84
CA GLN A 71 16.71 -3.53 -6.97
C GLN A 71 17.18 -3.43 -8.42
N VAL A 72 16.87 -2.32 -9.05
CA VAL A 72 17.62 -1.82 -10.19
C VAL A 72 18.96 -1.36 -9.60
N ASP A 73 20.02 -2.14 -9.77
CA ASP A 73 21.38 -1.66 -9.52
C ASP A 73 21.53 -0.33 -10.28
N ARG A 74 22.12 0.70 -9.67
CA ARG A 74 22.40 1.99 -10.33
C ARG A 74 23.26 1.83 -11.60
N GLN A 75 23.98 0.72 -11.75
CA GLN A 75 24.69 0.34 -12.98
C GLN A 75 23.82 -0.45 -13.97
N SER A 76 22.73 -1.07 -13.52
CA SER A 76 21.74 -1.70 -14.40
C SER A 76 20.70 -0.66 -14.81
N ASN A 77 20.66 -0.28 -16.09
CA ASN A 77 19.56 0.50 -16.67
C ASN A 77 18.27 -0.34 -16.76
N LEU A 78 17.77 -0.83 -15.62
CA LEU A 78 16.53 -1.63 -15.53
C LEU A 78 15.35 -0.81 -14.99
N ASN A 79 15.34 0.52 -15.22
CA ASN A 79 14.06 1.12 -15.56
C ASN A 79 13.68 0.50 -16.88
N ARG A 80 12.83 -0.53 -16.85
CA ARG A 80 12.32 -1.13 -18.08
C ARG A 80 11.74 0.01 -18.92
N VAL A 81 11.92 -0.07 -20.23
CA VAL A 81 11.34 0.92 -21.18
C VAL A 81 9.82 1.03 -20.98
N ASP A 82 9.19 -0.03 -20.47
CA ASP A 82 7.77 -0.11 -20.13
C ASP A 82 7.38 0.47 -18.75
N GLY A 83 8.33 0.96 -17.93
CA GLY A 83 8.07 1.48 -16.59
C GLY A 83 7.78 0.42 -15.52
N GLY A 84 7.87 -0.88 -15.85
CA GLY A 84 7.66 -1.98 -14.92
C GLY A 84 8.88 -2.28 -14.04
N PHE A 85 8.69 -3.19 -13.07
CA PHE A 85 9.76 -3.67 -12.19
C PHE A 85 10.04 -5.16 -12.40
N VAL A 86 11.28 -5.57 -12.12
CA VAL A 86 11.67 -7.00 -12.07
C VAL A 86 11.31 -7.56 -10.70
N VAL A 87 10.74 -8.76 -10.63
CA VAL A 87 10.45 -9.40 -9.33
C VAL A 87 11.75 -9.89 -8.69
N GLU A 88 11.97 -9.56 -7.43
CA GLU A 88 13.08 -10.06 -6.62
C GLU A 88 12.85 -11.52 -6.23
N SER A 89 13.88 -12.35 -6.39
CA SER A 89 13.88 -13.76 -5.98
C SER A 89 14.97 -14.09 -4.96
N ASP A 90 15.92 -13.19 -4.71
CA ASP A 90 16.97 -13.37 -3.71
C ASP A 90 16.37 -13.27 -2.29
N GLU A 91 16.45 -14.36 -1.53
CA GLU A 91 15.88 -14.47 -0.19
C GLU A 91 16.46 -13.44 0.80
N ILE A 92 17.75 -13.11 0.69
CA ILE A 92 18.40 -12.13 1.57
C ILE A 92 17.85 -10.74 1.27
N LYS A 93 17.72 -10.38 -0.02
CA LYS A 93 17.15 -9.09 -0.43
C LYS A 93 15.67 -8.99 -0.08
N ILE A 94 14.91 -10.07 -0.22
CA ILE A 94 13.52 -10.15 0.23
C ILE A 94 13.44 -9.90 1.74
N ALA A 95 14.27 -10.59 2.54
CA ALA A 95 14.29 -10.42 3.99
C ALA A 95 14.61 -8.96 4.38
N GLN A 96 15.60 -8.34 3.73
CA GLN A 96 15.92 -6.92 3.94
C GLN A 96 14.72 -6.01 3.60
N ARG A 97 13.99 -6.29 2.51
CA ARG A 97 12.80 -5.52 2.12
C ARG A 97 11.65 -5.69 3.11
N ILE A 98 11.44 -6.90 3.63
CA ILE A 98 10.46 -7.15 4.69
C ILE A 98 10.81 -6.33 5.93
N GLN A 99 12.09 -6.31 6.33
CA GLN A 99 12.53 -5.49 7.46
C GLN A 99 12.34 -3.98 7.21
N MET A 100 12.68 -3.48 6.02
CA MET A 100 12.44 -2.09 5.64
C MET A 100 10.95 -1.74 5.67
N TYR A 101 10.10 -2.64 5.16
CA TYR A 101 8.65 -2.47 5.15
C TYR A 101 8.09 -2.40 6.58
N ALA A 102 8.51 -3.33 7.43
CA ALA A 102 8.12 -3.38 8.82
C ALA A 102 8.57 -2.12 9.59
N ARG A 103 9.80 -1.62 9.36
CA ARG A 103 10.27 -0.35 9.93
C ARG A 103 9.43 0.84 9.45
N ARG A 104 9.18 0.94 8.14
CA ARG A 104 8.40 2.04 7.55
C ARG A 104 6.99 2.12 8.13
N LEU A 105 6.41 0.96 8.44
CA LEU A 105 5.08 0.86 9.02
C LEU A 105 5.08 0.69 10.55
N ALA A 106 6.24 0.79 11.19
CA ALA A 106 6.41 0.55 12.62
C ALA A 106 5.70 -0.72 13.12
N ILE A 107 5.78 -1.81 12.33
CA ILE A 107 5.26 -3.12 12.71
C ILE A 107 6.11 -3.64 13.88
N PRO A 108 5.50 -3.99 15.03
CA PRO A 108 6.21 -4.58 16.15
C PRO A 108 6.72 -5.97 15.75
N HIS A 109 7.89 -6.35 16.28
CA HIS A 109 8.50 -7.67 16.04
C HIS A 109 8.63 -8.05 14.55
N PRO A 110 9.39 -7.27 13.74
CA PRO A 110 9.53 -7.48 12.29
C PRO A 110 9.99 -8.90 11.90
N ARG A 111 10.65 -9.60 12.81
CA ARG A 111 11.08 -10.98 12.63
C ARG A 111 9.89 -11.95 12.47
N GLN A 112 8.77 -11.75 13.18
CA GLN A 112 7.59 -12.59 13.03
C GLN A 112 6.98 -12.51 11.63
N LEU A 113 7.01 -11.33 11.00
CA LEU A 113 6.57 -11.15 9.63
C LEU A 113 7.48 -11.86 8.62
N LEU A 114 8.79 -11.81 8.84
CA LEU A 114 9.76 -12.53 8.03
C LEU A 114 9.58 -14.05 8.17
N ASP A 115 9.51 -14.55 9.40
CA ASP A 115 9.38 -15.98 9.70
C ASP A 115 8.05 -16.54 9.15
N ALA A 116 6.95 -15.79 9.27
CA ALA A 116 5.67 -16.19 8.70
C ALA A 116 5.70 -16.26 7.16
N TYR A 117 6.31 -15.26 6.51
CA TYR A 117 6.47 -15.24 5.05
C TYR A 117 7.36 -16.39 4.56
N ALA A 118 8.52 -16.59 5.19
CA ALA A 118 9.42 -17.72 4.89
C ALA A 118 8.74 -19.07 5.12
N GLY A 119 7.86 -19.14 6.11
CA GLY A 119 7.00 -20.28 6.40
C GLY A 119 5.76 -20.41 5.50
N GLY A 120 5.68 -19.69 4.38
CA GLY A 120 4.64 -19.87 3.36
C GLY A 120 3.34 -19.08 3.58
N ALA A 121 3.28 -18.19 4.57
CA ALA A 121 2.15 -17.28 4.72
C ALA A 121 2.18 -16.16 3.68
N ALA A 122 1.01 -15.72 3.21
CA ALA A 122 0.92 -14.55 2.35
C ALA A 122 1.51 -13.32 3.05
N PHE A 123 2.28 -12.51 2.32
CA PHE A 123 2.95 -11.36 2.89
C PHE A 123 1.95 -10.38 3.54
N GLY A 124 2.29 -9.91 4.74
CA GLY A 124 1.45 -9.04 5.57
C GLY A 124 0.81 -9.76 6.75
N TRP A 125 0.74 -11.09 6.72
CA TRP A 125 0.15 -11.89 7.80
C TRP A 125 1.24 -12.51 8.68
N ILE A 126 1.00 -12.54 9.99
CA ILE A 126 1.82 -13.22 11.00
C ILE A 126 1.05 -14.40 11.59
N ARG A 127 1.77 -15.33 12.20
CA ARG A 127 1.18 -16.45 12.96
C ARG A 127 0.92 -16.01 14.41
N VAL A 128 -0.18 -16.51 14.98
CA VAL A 128 -0.50 -16.42 16.40
C VAL A 128 -0.36 -17.83 16.98
N GLY A 129 0.63 -18.03 17.85
CA GLY A 129 1.08 -19.34 18.33
C GLY A 129 2.54 -19.63 17.99
N GLU A 130 3.04 -20.79 18.42
CA GLU A 130 4.41 -21.22 18.12
C GLU A 130 4.55 -21.67 16.65
N PRO A 131 5.78 -21.71 16.08
CA PRO A 131 5.98 -22.01 14.66
C PRO A 131 5.35 -23.33 14.14
N GLY A 132 5.15 -24.32 15.02
CA GLY A 132 4.51 -25.60 14.70
C GLY A 132 2.99 -25.64 14.92
N ASP A 133 2.42 -24.64 15.59
CA ASP A 133 0.99 -24.60 15.91
C ASP A 133 0.12 -24.19 14.74
N VAL A 134 0.68 -23.36 13.85
CA VAL A 134 -0.01 -22.79 12.69
C VAL A 134 0.85 -22.96 11.45
N LEU A 135 0.35 -23.75 10.52
CA LEU A 135 1.00 -23.99 9.23
C LEU A 135 0.25 -23.23 8.13
N ALA A 136 1.01 -22.60 7.24
CA ALA A 136 0.47 -21.87 6.11
C ALA A 136 1.02 -22.49 4.82
N SER A 137 0.15 -22.83 3.88
CA SER A 137 0.55 -23.31 2.56
C SER A 137 -0.34 -22.75 1.44
N PRO A 138 0.16 -22.64 0.20
CA PRO A 138 -0.66 -22.21 -0.93
C PRO A 138 -1.87 -23.12 -1.13
N ASP A 139 -3.00 -22.54 -1.52
CA ASP A 139 -4.20 -23.26 -1.94
C ASP A 139 -4.85 -22.54 -3.14
N VAL A 140 -5.88 -23.15 -3.70
CA VAL A 140 -6.67 -22.61 -4.81
C VAL A 140 -8.11 -22.44 -4.38
N GLY A 141 -8.64 -21.23 -4.57
CA GLY A 141 -10.05 -20.93 -4.33
C GLY A 141 -10.98 -21.61 -5.33
N ALA A 142 -12.28 -21.64 -5.02
CA ALA A 142 -13.29 -22.32 -5.85
C ALA A 142 -13.34 -21.87 -7.32
N HIS A 143 -12.88 -20.64 -7.60
CA HIS A 143 -12.83 -20.05 -8.94
C HIS A 143 -11.41 -19.96 -9.52
N ARG A 144 -10.51 -20.88 -9.14
CA ARG A 144 -9.10 -20.96 -9.60
C ARG A 144 -8.20 -19.77 -9.22
N GLY A 145 -8.70 -18.84 -8.40
CA GLY A 145 -7.90 -17.80 -7.77
C GLY A 145 -6.99 -18.36 -6.69
N ARG A 146 -5.95 -17.61 -6.30
CA ARG A 146 -5.07 -17.99 -5.19
C ARG A 146 -5.85 -17.94 -3.87
N ALA A 147 -5.59 -18.92 -3.01
CA ALA A 147 -6.03 -18.95 -1.62
C ALA A 147 -4.85 -19.33 -0.71
N GLN A 148 -5.06 -19.24 0.59
CA GLN A 148 -4.11 -19.69 1.60
C GLN A 148 -4.78 -20.76 2.44
N ARG A 149 -4.17 -21.95 2.50
CA ARG A 149 -4.54 -22.95 3.50
C ARG A 149 -3.85 -22.60 4.80
N ILE A 150 -4.64 -22.56 5.87
CA ILE A 150 -4.18 -22.39 7.25
C ILE A 150 -4.60 -23.62 8.03
N GLU A 151 -3.63 -24.29 8.63
CA GLU A 151 -3.84 -25.47 9.47
C GLU A 151 -3.43 -25.10 10.90
N VAL A 152 -4.37 -25.21 11.83
CA VAL A 152 -4.15 -24.96 13.26
C VAL A 152 -4.21 -26.30 13.96
N ILE A 153 -3.12 -26.71 14.62
CA ILE A 153 -2.98 -28.06 15.18
C ILE A 153 -3.91 -28.26 16.38
N GLU A 154 -3.89 -27.34 17.33
CA GLU A 154 -4.74 -27.36 18.52
C GLU A 154 -4.90 -25.94 19.02
N ALA A 155 -6.13 -25.44 19.15
CA ALA A 155 -6.44 -24.13 19.72
C ALA A 155 -7.53 -24.25 20.79
N SER A 156 -7.49 -23.36 21.78
CA SER A 156 -8.54 -23.25 22.79
C SER A 156 -8.83 -21.78 23.09
N PRO A 157 -9.97 -21.45 23.71
CA PRO A 157 -10.28 -20.07 24.07
C PRO A 157 -9.23 -19.40 24.97
N SER A 158 -8.51 -20.17 25.79
CA SER A 158 -7.42 -19.68 26.65
C SER A 158 -6.06 -19.62 25.94
N SER A 159 -5.93 -20.23 24.76
CA SER A 159 -4.72 -20.24 23.95
C SER A 159 -5.12 -20.15 22.47
N PRO A 160 -5.64 -18.98 22.03
CA PRO A 160 -6.08 -18.79 20.66
C PRO A 160 -4.87 -18.85 19.72
N LYS A 161 -5.04 -19.52 18.59
CA LYS A 161 -4.02 -19.65 17.54
C LYS A 161 -4.63 -19.38 16.18
N GLY A 162 -3.80 -18.94 15.25
CA GLY A 162 -4.23 -18.63 13.90
C GLY A 162 -3.30 -17.64 13.22
N ILE A 163 -3.88 -16.69 12.50
CA ILE A 163 -3.14 -15.64 11.81
C ILE A 163 -3.64 -14.27 12.25
N ALA A 164 -2.75 -13.29 12.19
CA ALA A 164 -3.08 -11.90 12.51
C ALA A 164 -2.32 -10.96 11.58
N GLN A 165 -2.69 -9.68 11.63
CA GLN A 165 -1.93 -8.61 11.00
C GLN A 165 -1.92 -7.40 11.92
N TRP A 166 -0.73 -6.83 12.12
CA TRP A 166 -0.62 -5.51 12.74
C TRP A 166 -1.12 -4.43 11.77
N THR A 167 -2.10 -3.64 12.20
CA THR A 167 -2.61 -2.53 11.40
C THR A 167 -2.99 -1.33 12.26
N TYR A 168 -2.99 -0.15 11.64
CA TYR A 168 -3.46 1.08 12.27
C TYR A 168 -4.94 1.24 12.02
N LEU A 169 -5.72 1.32 13.10
CA LEU A 169 -7.14 1.61 13.01
C LEU A 169 -7.33 3.12 12.75
N PRO A 170 -8.08 3.52 11.70
CA PRO A 170 -8.37 4.93 11.42
C PRO A 170 -9.44 5.47 12.37
N LEU A 171 -9.16 5.47 13.68
CA LEU A 171 -10.10 5.82 14.75
C LEU A 171 -10.60 7.28 14.65
N HIS A 172 -9.89 8.13 13.91
CA HIS A 172 -10.31 9.50 13.59
C HIS A 172 -11.44 9.58 12.55
N ARG A 173 -11.74 8.48 11.83
CA ARG A 173 -12.79 8.43 10.79
C ARG A 173 -13.99 7.57 11.20
N THR A 174 -13.73 6.43 11.85
CA THR A 174 -14.77 5.47 12.21
C THR A 174 -14.38 4.69 13.47
N ARG A 175 -15.39 4.15 14.14
CA ARG A 175 -15.26 3.17 15.25
C ARG A 175 -15.91 1.83 14.93
N GLY A 176 -16.64 1.74 13.82
CA GLY A 176 -17.26 0.52 13.34
C GLY A 176 -16.39 -0.13 12.26
N TYR A 177 -16.22 -1.44 12.38
CA TYR A 177 -15.45 -2.26 11.44
C TYR A 177 -16.25 -3.50 11.08
N GLU A 178 -16.15 -3.90 9.82
CA GLU A 178 -16.81 -5.10 9.32
C GLU A 178 -15.75 -6.10 8.86
N PHE A 179 -15.94 -7.36 9.27
CA PHE A 179 -15.16 -8.47 8.76
C PHE A 179 -15.95 -9.20 7.68
N ARG A 180 -15.24 -9.55 6.60
CA ARG A 180 -15.73 -10.52 5.62
C ARG A 180 -14.66 -11.57 5.40
N LEU A 181 -15.00 -12.82 5.67
CA LEU A 181 -14.18 -13.98 5.39
C LEU A 181 -14.88 -14.86 4.36
N VAL A 182 -14.12 -15.32 3.36
CA VAL A 182 -14.56 -16.33 2.40
C VAL A 182 -13.60 -17.50 2.53
N GLY A 183 -14.11 -18.63 3.00
CA GLY A 183 -13.28 -19.79 3.31
C GLY A 183 -14.05 -21.10 3.15
N ARG A 184 -13.29 -22.18 3.12
CA ARG A 184 -13.77 -23.55 3.17
C ARG A 184 -12.93 -24.31 4.20
N ALA A 185 -13.52 -25.31 4.82
CA ALA A 185 -12.82 -26.14 5.79
C ALA A 185 -13.00 -27.62 5.43
N ALA A 186 -11.95 -28.42 5.67
CA ALA A 186 -12.00 -29.87 5.43
C ALA A 186 -12.92 -30.58 6.43
N THR A 187 -13.02 -30.03 7.63
CA THR A 187 -13.95 -30.42 8.70
C THR A 187 -14.68 -29.17 9.20
N PRO A 188 -15.85 -29.30 9.84
CA PRO A 188 -16.49 -28.16 10.50
C PRO A 188 -15.55 -27.51 11.52
N VAL A 189 -15.41 -26.19 11.45
CA VAL A 189 -14.57 -25.38 12.35
C VAL A 189 -15.32 -24.13 12.80
N GLN A 190 -14.97 -23.64 13.97
CA GLN A 190 -15.33 -22.30 14.41
C GLN A 190 -14.12 -21.38 14.26
N ILE A 191 -14.36 -20.15 13.80
CA ILE A 191 -13.33 -19.13 13.64
C ILE A 191 -13.82 -17.88 14.37
N ASP A 192 -12.97 -17.33 15.23
CA ASP A 192 -13.20 -16.05 15.88
C ASP A 192 -12.44 -14.95 15.12
N LEU A 193 -13.12 -13.84 14.81
CA LEU A 193 -12.54 -12.68 14.12
C LEU A 193 -12.54 -11.49 15.07
N THR A 194 -11.36 -10.92 15.32
CA THR A 194 -11.15 -9.87 16.33
C THR A 194 -10.21 -8.77 15.81
N LEU A 195 -10.45 -7.52 16.23
CA LEU A 195 -9.55 -6.37 16.04
C LEU A 195 -8.87 -5.99 17.34
#